data_AF-A0A432TBB9-F1
#
_entry.id   AF-A0A432TBB9-F1
#
_cell.length_a   1.000
_cell.length_b   1.000
_cell.length_c   1.000
_cell.angle_alpha   90.00
_cell.angle_beta   90.00
_cell.angle_gamma   90.00
#
_symmetry.space_group_name_H-M   'P 1'
#
loop_
_entity.id
_entity.type
_entity.pdbx_description
1 polymer ?
#
loop_
_entity_poly.entity_id
_entity_poly.type
_entity_poly.pdbx_seq_one_letter_code
_entity_poly.pdbx_strand_id
1 'polypeptide(L)' 'MKRVVLGLVVCVVSAWAIKVGEVPPPVTISGDAGGKVSGGAWHSDEMKGKVAILFYVDPDEKDLNEPFAQRLKEKHY' A
#
# COMPACT_ATOMS: atom_id res chain seq x y z
N MET A 1 -10.68 -31.55 2.31
CA MET A 1 -11.43 -30.28 2.25
C MET A 1 -10.58 -29.06 2.60
N LYS A 2 -9.99 -28.93 3.81
CA LYS A 2 -9.22 -27.72 4.21
C LYS A 2 -8.12 -27.27 3.24
N ARG A 3 -7.35 -28.21 2.66
CA ARG A 3 -6.30 -27.91 1.66
C ARG A 3 -6.85 -27.38 0.33
N VAL A 4 -8.01 -27.89 -0.08
CA VAL A 4 -8.70 -27.43 -1.30
C VAL A 4 -9.25 -26.02 -1.09
N VAL A 5 -9.84 -25.76 0.09
CA VAL A 5 -10.30 -24.42 0.47
C VAL A 5 -9.14 -23.43 0.53
N LEU A 6 -8.02 -23.81 1.16
CA LEU A 6 -6.83 -22.96 1.21
C LEU A 6 -6.28 -22.65 -0.19
N GLY A 7 -6.19 -23.65 -1.07
CA GLY A 7 -5.78 -23.44 -2.45
C GLY A 7 -6.70 -22.48 -3.21
N LEU A 8 -8.02 -22.62 -3.02
CA LEU A 8 -9.02 -21.74 -3.61
C LEU A 8 -8.89 -20.30 -3.11
N VAL A 9 -8.68 -20.10 -1.81
CA VAL A 9 -8.45 -18.77 -1.22
C VAL A 9 -7.22 -18.10 -1.82
N VAL A 10 -6.11 -18.84 -1.96
CA VAL A 10 -4.88 -18.30 -2.57
C VAL A 10 -5.14 -17.87 -4.03
N CYS A 11 -5.81 -18.69 -4.83
CA CYS A 11 -6.13 -18.36 -6.22
C CYS A 11 -7.02 -17.10 -6.35
N VAL A 12 -8.00 -16.95 -5.47
CA VAL A 12 -8.89 -15.78 -5.48
C VAL A 12 -8.12 -14.51 -5.11
N VAL A 13 -7.25 -14.54 -4.11
CA VAL A 13 -6.43 -13.38 -3.72
C VAL A 13 -5.50 -12.95 -4.86
N SER A 14 -4.89 -13.90 -5.57
CA SER A 14 -4.01 -13.58 -6.71
C SER A 14 -4.74 -12.89 -7.86
N ALA A 15 -6.04 -13.15 -8.06
CA ALA A 15 -6.83 -12.49 -9.10
C ALA A 15 -7.06 -10.99 -8.84
N TRP A 16 -6.82 -10.52 -7.61
CA TRP A 16 -6.99 -9.13 -7.18
C TRP A 16 -5.66 -8.40 -6.99
N ALA A 17 -4.54 -9.02 -7.38
CA ALA A 17 -3.22 -8.42 -7.26
C ALA A 17 -3.05 -7.22 -8.21
N ILE A 18 -2.36 -6.19 -7.74
CA ILE A 18 -1.93 -5.07 -8.59
C ILE A 18 -0.90 -5.61 -9.59
N LYS A 19 -1.08 -5.28 -10.87
CA LYS A 19 -0.18 -5.70 -11.93
C LYS A 19 0.89 -4.65 -12.19
N VAL A 20 2.12 -5.11 -12.36
CA VAL A 20 3.26 -4.25 -12.70
C VAL A 20 3.05 -3.65 -14.09
N GLY A 21 3.23 -2.33 -14.21
CA GLY A 21 3.10 -1.60 -15.48
C GLY A 21 1.67 -1.17 -15.82
N GLU A 22 0.66 -1.62 -15.07
CA GLU A 22 -0.71 -1.14 -15.19
C GLU A 22 -1.00 -0.04 -14.14
N VAL A 23 -1.92 0.86 -14.45
CA VAL A 23 -2.39 1.87 -13.48
C VAL A 23 -3.25 1.16 -12.44
N PRO A 24 -2.93 1.24 -11.14
CA PRO A 24 -3.73 0.60 -10.10
C PRO A 24 -5.12 1.24 -10.00
N PRO A 25 -6.14 0.48 -9.55
CA PRO A 25 -7.45 1.04 -9.26
C PRO A 25 -7.37 2.21 -8.27
N PRO A 26 -8.23 3.24 -8.39
CA PRO A 26 -8.25 4.34 -7.44
C PRO A 26 -8.65 3.85 -6.05
N VAL A 27 -8.00 4.40 -5.02
CA VAL A 27 -8.23 4.06 -3.61
C VAL A 27 -8.57 5.33 -2.83
N THR A 28 -9.57 5.22 -1.95
CA THR A 28 -9.90 6.25 -0.96
C THR A 28 -9.76 5.66 0.43
N ILE A 29 -9.05 6.36 1.32
CA ILE A 29 -8.91 6.01 2.73
C ILE A 29 -9.63 7.08 3.55
N SER A 30 -10.68 6.68 4.27
CA SER A 30 -11.55 7.58 5.03
C SER A 30 -12.26 6.89 6.19
N GLY A 31 -12.69 7.66 7.19
CA GLY A 31 -13.48 7.16 8.32
C GLY A 31 -12.67 6.21 9.20
N ASP A 32 -13.25 5.06 9.54
CA ASP A 32 -12.62 4.05 10.39
C ASP A 32 -11.39 3.39 9.73
N ALA A 33 -11.29 3.48 8.40
CA ALA A 33 -10.11 3.01 7.66
C ALA A 33 -8.92 3.99 7.76
N GLY A 34 -9.11 5.15 8.38
CA GLY A 34 -8.10 6.18 8.56
C GLY A 34 -8.26 7.36 7.59
N GLY A 35 -7.17 8.05 7.31
CA GLY A 35 -7.16 9.23 6.44
C GLY A 35 -5.84 10.00 6.55
N LYS A 36 -5.86 11.27 6.15
CA LYS A 36 -4.67 12.12 6.28
C LYS A 36 -4.40 12.45 7.75
N VAL A 37 -3.13 12.57 8.11
CA VAL A 37 -2.71 13.04 9.45
C VAL A 37 -3.22 14.47 9.72
N SER A 38 -3.33 15.29 8.67
CA SER A 38 -3.93 16.63 8.73
C SER A 38 -5.46 16.63 8.83
N GLY A 39 -6.10 15.45 8.85
CA GLY A 39 -7.54 15.28 8.78
C GLY A 39 -8.09 15.15 7.35
N GLY A 40 -9.28 14.56 7.26
CA GLY A 40 -10.00 14.32 6.01
C GLY A 40 -9.61 13.03 5.28
N ALA A 41 -10.37 12.71 4.23
CA ALA A 41 -10.11 11.57 3.37
C ALA A 41 -8.81 11.76 2.56
N TRP A 42 -8.12 10.65 2.30
CA TRP A 42 -7.01 10.59 1.37
C TRP A 42 -7.45 9.88 0.09
N HIS A 43 -7.12 10.45 -1.07
CA HIS A 43 -7.37 9.85 -2.38
C HIS A 43 -6.07 9.53 -3.11
N SER A 44 -5.99 8.35 -3.75
CA SER A 44 -4.80 7.93 -4.51
C SER A 44 -4.41 8.89 -5.63
N ASP A 45 -5.39 9.64 -6.14
CA ASP A 45 -5.19 10.67 -7.17
C ASP A 45 -4.27 11.81 -6.70
N GLU A 46 -4.13 12.05 -5.39
CA GLU A 46 -3.22 13.03 -4.81
C GLU A 46 -1.72 12.67 -5.07
N MET A 47 -1.44 11.43 -5.49
CA MET A 47 -0.10 10.96 -5.87
C MET A 47 0.21 11.09 -7.36
N LYS A 48 -0.77 11.46 -8.21
CA LYS A 48 -0.52 11.60 -9.66
C LYS A 48 0.61 12.59 -9.93
N GLY A 49 1.50 12.23 -10.84
CA GLY A 49 2.68 13.03 -11.18
C GLY A 49 3.83 12.94 -10.17
N LYS A 50 3.74 12.08 -9.16
CA LYS A 50 4.81 11.79 -8.20
C LYS A 50 5.21 10.32 -8.28
N VAL A 51 6.46 10.02 -7.95
CA VAL A 51 6.87 8.65 -7.61
C VAL A 51 6.42 8.41 -6.17
N ALA A 52 5.60 7.38 -5.95
CA ALA A 52 5.09 7.02 -4.65
C ALA A 52 5.60 5.65 -4.22
N ILE A 53 5.90 5.50 -2.93
CA ILE A 53 6.35 4.26 -2.32
C ILE A 53 5.41 3.96 -1.16
N LEU A 54 4.82 2.77 -1.16
CA LEU A 54 3.91 2.30 -0.11
C LEU A 54 4.65 1.36 0.84
N PHE A 55 4.66 1.71 2.12
CA PHE A 55 5.15 0.84 3.18
C PHE A 55 3.97 0.21 3.91
N TYR A 56 3.94 -1.12 3.97
CA TYR A 56 3.11 -1.86 4.93
C TYR A 56 3.93 -2.02 6.20
N VAL A 57 3.49 -1.37 7.28
CA VAL A 57 4.27 -1.23 8.50
C VAL A 57 3.43 -1.69 9.68
N ASP A 58 4.02 -2.53 10.53
CA ASP A 58 3.48 -2.80 11.87
C ASP A 58 3.64 -1.52 12.71
N PRO A 59 2.55 -0.94 13.27
CA PRO A 59 2.64 0.27 14.09
C PRO A 59 3.63 0.15 15.26
N ASP A 60 3.79 -1.06 15.83
CA ASP A 60 4.71 -1.30 16.94
C ASP A 60 6.18 -1.34 16.50
N GLU A 61 6.44 -1.66 15.22
CA GLU A 61 7.77 -1.68 14.59
C GLU A 61 7.93 -0.58 13.52
N LYS A 62 7.32 0.59 13.75
CA LYS A 62 7.25 1.67 12.77
C LYS A 62 8.61 2.15 12.23
N ASP A 63 9.66 2.01 13.03
CA ASP A 63 11.00 2.53 12.71
C ASP A 63 11.85 1.55 11.88
N LEU A 64 11.38 0.31 11.68
CA LEU A 64 12.09 -0.75 10.98
C LEU A 64 12.53 -0.35 9.55
N ASN A 65 11.71 0.45 8.88
CA ASN A 65 11.92 0.87 7.48
C ASN A 65 12.65 2.21 7.33
N GLU A 66 12.95 2.92 8.42
CA GLU A 66 13.58 4.24 8.37
C GLU A 66 14.92 4.26 7.59
N PRO A 67 15.83 3.28 7.74
CA PRO A 67 17.09 3.30 6.99
C PRO A 67 16.88 3.27 5.48
N PHE A 68 15.86 2.55 5.00
CA PHE A 68 15.54 2.50 3.58
C PHE A 68 14.94 3.83 3.09
N ALA A 69 14.03 4.42 3.86
CA ALA A 69 13.47 5.73 3.55
C ALA A 69 14.55 6.83 3.47
N GLN A 70 15.52 6.80 4.39
CA GLN A 70 16.66 7.73 4.38
C GLN A 70 17.50 7.58 3.10
N ARG A 71 17.81 6.34 2.69
CA ARG A 71 18.57 6.10 1.44
C ARG A 71 17.84 6.53 0.19
N LEU A 72 16.52 6.40 0.15
CA LEU A 72 15.72 6.90 -0.97
C LEU A 72 15.82 8.42 -1.09
N LYS A 73 15.71 9.11 0.04
CA LYS A 73 15.85 10.57 0.12
C LYS A 73 17.23 11.05 -0.32
N GLU A 74 18.29 10.36 0.11
CA GLU A 74 19.67 10.66 -0.31
C GLU A 74 19.87 10.52 -1.82
N LYS A 75 19.14 9.61 -2.47
CA LYS A 75 19.20 9.42 -3.93
C LYS A 75 18.30 10.37 -4.72
N HIS A 76 17.61 11.30 -4.04
CA HIS A 76 16.69 12.26 -4.65
C HIS A 76 15.56 11.61 -5.47
N TYR A 77 15.06 10.46 -5.01
CA TYR A 77 13.81 9.89 -5.51
C TYR A 77 12.58 10.55 -4.88
#